data_AF-A0A3D2VVI4-F1
#
_entry.id   AF-A0A3D2VVI4-F1
#
_cell.length_a   1.000
_cell.length_b   1.000
_cell.length_c   1.000
_cell.angle_alpha   90.00
_cell.angle_beta   90.00
_cell.angle_gamma   90.00
#
_symmetry.space_group_name_H-M   'P 1'
#
loop_
_entity.id
_entity.type
_entity.pdbx_description
1 polymer ?
#
loop_
_entity_poly.entity_id
_entity_poly.type
_entity_poly.pdbx_seq_one_letter_code
_entity_poly.pdbx_strand_id
1 'polypeptide(L)' 'MTMDFRLADKALANKVKAGDKVKFDLPAGEKGAYTVTAIEAAH' A
#
# COMPACT_ATOMS: atom_id res chain seq x y z
N MET A 1 8.58 -5.71 -12.17
CA MET A 1 7.28 -5.09 -12.52
C MET A 1 6.98 -4.06 -11.44
N THR A 2 6.58 -2.85 -11.83
CA THR A 2 6.30 -1.74 -10.91
C THR A 2 4.86 -1.29 -11.13
N MET A 3 4.12 -1.02 -10.07
CA MET A 3 2.72 -0.58 -10.12
C MET A 3 2.53 0.59 -9.15
N ASP A 4 1.69 1.54 -9.53
CA ASP A 4 1.30 2.65 -8.66
C ASP A 4 -0.01 2.31 -7.94
N PHE A 5 0.01 2.45 -6.61
CA PHE A 5 -1.15 2.22 -5.75
C PHE A 5 -1.58 3.52 -5.06
N ARG A 6 -2.88 3.73 -4.92
CA ARG A 6 -3.38 4.87 -4.15
C ARG A 6 -3.41 4.50 -2.68
N LEU A 7 -3.01 5.41 -1.81
CA LEU A 7 -3.21 5.24 -0.37
C LEU A 7 -4.57 5.79 0.03
N ALA A 8 -5.33 5.04 0.83
CA ALA A 8 -6.54 5.56 1.47
C ALA A 8 -6.20 6.74 2.39
N ASP A 9 -5.06 6.64 3.06
CA ASP A 9 -4.49 7.67 3.92
C ASP A 9 -3.00 7.88 3.60
N LYS A 10 -2.61 9.12 3.30
CA LYS A 10 -1.22 9.49 3.00
C LYS A 10 -0.28 9.21 4.18
N ALA A 11 -0.76 9.22 5.42
CA ALA A 11 0.05 8.92 6.60
C ALA A 11 0.57 7.48 6.62
N LEU A 12 -0.02 6.56 5.85
CA LEU A 12 0.48 5.19 5.69
C LEU A 12 1.90 5.16 5.11
N ALA A 13 2.27 6.14 4.28
CA ALA A 13 3.62 6.25 3.73
C ALA A 13 4.70 6.49 4.79
N ASN A 14 4.34 7.04 5.96
CA ASN A 14 5.30 7.29 7.04
C ASN A 14 5.72 6.02 7.79
N LYS A 15 5.04 4.89 7.54
CA LYS A 15 5.33 3.60 8.21
C LYS A 15 6.43 2.79 7.52
N VAL A 16 6.82 3.19 6.31
CA VAL A 16 7.76 2.47 5.46
C VAL A 16 8.67 3.45 4.73
N LYS A 17 9.81 2.99 4.25
CA LYS A 17 10.71 3.79 3.40
C LYS A 17 11.05 3.05 2.10
N ALA A 18 11.57 3.79 1.13
CA ALA A 18 12.06 3.19 -0.11
C ALA A 18 13.12 2.12 0.19
N GLY A 19 12.98 0.95 -0.44
CA GLY A 19 13.83 -0.21 -0.20
C GLY A 19 13.31 -1.18 0.86
N ASP A 20 12.27 -0.82 1.62
CA ASP A 20 11.64 -1.76 2.56
C ASP A 20 10.87 -2.84 1.80
N LYS A 21 11.00 -4.07 2.29
CA LYS A 21 10.02 -5.11 1.99
C LYS A 21 8.78 -4.85 2.84
N VAL A 22 7.64 -4.76 2.19
CA VAL A 22 6.38 -4.36 2.84
C VAL A 22 5.30 -5.38 2.55
N LYS A 23 4.37 -5.52 3.48
CA LYS A 23 3.09 -6.19 3.28
C LYS A 23 2.01 -5.14 3.37
N PHE A 24 1.05 -5.20 2.46
CA PHE A 24 -0.05 -4.25 2.40
C PHE A 24 -1.33 -4.95 1.99
N ASP A 25 -2.44 -4.45 2.51
CA ASP A 25 -3.76 -4.98 2.21
C ASP A 25 -4.46 -4.12 1.15
N LEU A 26 -4.99 -4.81 0.15
CA LEU A 26 -5.85 -4.27 -0.89
C LEU A 26 -7.22 -4.92 -0.75
N PRO A 27 -8.17 -4.28 -0.07
CA PRO A 27 -9.53 -4.79 -0.05
C PRO A 27 -10.08 -4.84 -1.48
N ALA A 28 -10.84 -5.89 -1.80
CA ALA A 28 -11.51 -6.01 -3.08
C ALA A 28 -12.54 -4.88 -3.24
N GLY A 29 -12.15 -3.82 -3.97
CA GLY A 29 -13.04 -2.71 -4.36
C GLY A 29 -13.60 -2.89 -5.78
N GLU A 30 -14.37 -1.90 -6.25
CA GLU A 30 -14.79 -1.82 -7.65
C GLU A 30 -13.57 -1.94 -8.59
N LYS A 31 -13.77 -2.57 -9.75
CA LYS A 31 -12.71 -2.78 -10.77
C LYS A 31 -11.96 -1.46 -11.04
N GLY A 32 -10.67 -1.43 -10.68
CA GLY A 32 -9.79 -0.27 -10.88
C GLY A 32 -9.51 0.56 -9.62
N ALA A 33 -10.18 0.29 -8.50
CA ALA A 33 -9.93 0.96 -7.23
C ALA A 33 -8.82 0.25 -6.43
N TYR A 34 -7.57 0.44 -6.83
CA TYR A 34 -6.39 -0.07 -6.10
C TYR A 34 -6.02 0.86 -4.95
N THR A 35 -6.86 0.88 -3.91
CA THR A 35 -6.64 1.71 -2.73
C THR A 35 -6.12 0.86 -1.57
N VAL A 36 -4.88 1.11 -1.16
CA VAL A 36 -4.24 0.46 -0.02
C VAL A 36 -4.76 1.06 1.27
N THR A 37 -5.29 0.21 2.15
CA THR A 37 -5.87 0.62 3.44
C THR A 37 -4.97 0.31 4.62
N ALA A 38 -4.00 -0.59 4.48
CA ALA A 38 -3.01 -0.92 5.50
C ALA A 38 -1.64 -1.22 4.86
N ILE A 39 -0.56 -0.78 5.51
CA ILE A 39 0.83 -1.05 5.15
C ILE A 39 1.61 -1.34 6.43
N GLU A 40 2.40 -2.42 6.40
CA GLU A 40 3.33 -2.82 7.46
C GLU A 40 4.66 -3.30 6.87
N ALA A 41 5.75 -3.17 7.64
CA ALA A 41 7.03 -3.72 7.26
C ALA A 41 6.96 -5.26 7.30
N ALA A 42 7.47 -5.92 6.26
CA ALA A 42 7.55 -7.37 6.18
C ALA A 42 8.99 -7.81 6.43
N HIS A 43 9.20 -8.62 7.47
CA HIS A 43 10.48 -9.25 7.78
C HIS A 43 10.77 -10.45 6.87
#